data_AF-A0A7X6ZS44-F1
#
_entry.id   AF-A0A7X6ZS44-F1
#
_cell.length_a   1.000
_cell.length_b   1.000
_cell.length_c   1.000
_cell.angle_alpha   90.00
_cell.angle_beta   90.00
_cell.angle_gamma   90.00
#
_symmetry.space_group_name_H-M   'P 1'
#
loop_
_entity.id
_entity.type
_entity.pdbx_description
1 polymer ?
#
loop_
_entity_poly.entity_id
_entity_poly.type
_entity_poly.pdbx_seq_one_letter_code
_entity_poly.pdbx_strand_id
1 'polypeptide(L)'
;MIKNFDYFVPVKVIFGAGRLEETGTYVSQYGKKALIVTTGPFFKEIGLVDRIIKILEKSGVESAHFGDVSPNPFTNQVDAGAQFGKEFGCDVLIGLGGGSAIDAAKGIAIAIGHNAPVWDYCPSGDPGDLTATIKTHPIIAITTTSGTGSRITPYAVIANPETKEKPGLGSDFT
;
A
#
# COMPACT_ATOMS: atom_id res chain seq x y z
N MET A 1 3.12 -17.52 34.40
CA MET A 1 3.90 -18.37 33.47
C MET A 1 3.83 -17.74 32.10
N ILE A 2 4.96 -17.43 31.47
CA ILE A 2 5.02 -16.95 30.09
C ILE A 2 4.82 -18.16 29.17
N LYS A 3 3.91 -18.06 28.20
CA LYS A 3 3.69 -19.11 27.20
C LYS A 3 4.76 -19.01 26.11
N ASN A 4 5.22 -20.14 25.59
CA ASN A 4 6.11 -20.17 24.42
C ASN A 4 5.39 -19.56 23.21
N PHE A 5 6.13 -18.83 22.37
CA PHE A 5 5.65 -18.28 21.11
C PHE A 5 6.80 -18.19 20.11
N ASP A 6 6.47 -18.30 18.82
CA ASP A 6 7.37 -18.00 17.71
C ASP A 6 6.98 -16.66 17.08
N TYR A 7 7.95 -15.89 16.58
CA TYR A 7 7.72 -14.59 15.96
C TYR A 7 8.48 -14.49 14.64
N PHE A 8 7.74 -14.22 13.56
CA PHE A 8 8.28 -14.03 12.22
C PHE A 8 7.60 -12.83 11.55
N VAL A 9 8.39 -11.98 10.91
CA VAL A 9 7.91 -10.84 10.12
C VAL A 9 8.65 -10.84 8.78
N PRO A 10 7.99 -11.15 7.66
CA PRO A 10 8.62 -11.27 6.34
C PRO A 10 8.92 -9.92 5.67
N VAL A 11 9.08 -8.84 6.45
CA VAL A 11 9.29 -7.49 5.92
C VAL A 11 10.75 -7.09 6.00
N LYS A 12 11.35 -6.77 4.85
CA LYS A 12 12.71 -6.20 4.78
C LYS A 12 12.68 -4.72 5.21
N VAL A 13 13.27 -4.42 6.36
CA VAL A 13 13.36 -3.06 6.87
C VAL A 13 14.66 -2.39 6.41
N ILE A 14 14.53 -1.27 5.71
CA ILE A 14 15.65 -0.40 5.34
C ILE A 14 15.50 0.89 6.13
N PHE A 15 16.41 1.14 7.07
CA PHE A 15 16.32 2.28 8.00
C PHE A 15 17.63 3.06 8.06
N GLY A 16 17.52 4.39 8.08
CA GLY A 16 18.66 5.30 8.19
C GLY A 16 18.48 6.57 7.36
N ALA A 17 19.23 7.61 7.72
CA ALA A 17 19.26 8.85 6.95
C ALA A 17 19.77 8.61 5.52
N GLY A 18 19.15 9.27 4.54
CA GLY A 18 19.55 9.19 3.13
C GLY A 18 19.17 7.89 2.40
N ARG A 19 18.63 6.88 3.09
CA ARG A 19 18.24 5.60 2.49
C ARG A 19 17.07 5.71 1.50
N LEU A 20 16.34 6.83 1.49
CA LEU A 20 15.31 7.12 0.49
C LEU A 20 15.86 7.03 -0.95
N GLU A 21 17.14 7.36 -1.16
CA GLU A 21 17.79 7.28 -2.47
C GLU A 21 17.93 5.85 -3.01
N GLU A 22 17.81 4.83 -2.15
CA GLU A 22 17.85 3.42 -2.57
C GLU A 22 16.48 2.92 -3.07
N THR A 23 15.42 3.73 -2.99
CA THR A 23 14.05 3.33 -3.34
C THR A 23 14.00 2.67 -4.73
N GLY A 24 14.63 3.26 -5.73
CA GLY A 24 14.63 2.72 -7.09
C GLY A 24 15.31 1.35 -7.21
N THR A 25 16.38 1.10 -6.45
CA THR A 25 17.06 -0.20 -6.37
C THR A 25 16.13 -1.28 -5.84
N TYR A 26 15.28 -0.97 -4.86
CA TYR A 26 14.35 -1.94 -4.28
C TYR A 26 13.09 -2.12 -5.14
N VAL A 27 12.51 -1.03 -5.64
CA VAL A 27 11.29 -1.07 -6.47
C VAL A 27 11.52 -1.84 -7.76
N SER A 28 12.67 -1.64 -8.42
CA SER A 28 13.00 -2.31 -9.68
C SER A 28 13.15 -3.83 -9.60
N GLN A 29 13.24 -4.39 -8.39
CA GLN A 29 13.25 -5.85 -8.17
C GLN A 29 11.84 -6.46 -8.26
N TYR A 30 10.80 -5.65 -8.09
CA TYR A 30 9.41 -6.09 -8.05
C TYR A 30 8.61 -5.68 -9.29
N GLY A 31 9.09 -4.70 -10.05
CA GLY A 31 8.34 -4.19 -11.19
C GLY A 31 9.05 -3.09 -11.98
N LYS A 32 8.42 -2.67 -13.07
CA LYS A 32 8.83 -1.57 -13.95
C LYS A 32 7.84 -0.41 -13.95
N LYS A 33 6.66 -0.57 -13.37
CA LYS A 33 5.58 0.43 -13.31
C LYS A 33 5.07 0.59 -11.88
N ALA A 34 5.58 1.59 -11.19
CA ALA A 34 5.23 1.86 -9.80
C ALA A 34 4.05 2.84 -9.66
N LEU A 35 3.06 2.51 -8.85
CA LEU A 35 2.02 3.44 -8.44
C LEU A 35 2.33 3.99 -7.04
N ILE A 36 2.58 5.30 -6.95
CA ILE A 36 2.82 6.03 -5.70
C ILE A 36 1.47 6.45 -5.12
N VAL A 37 1.16 5.99 -3.92
CA VAL A 37 -0.08 6.25 -3.21
C VAL A 37 0.21 7.17 -2.01
N THR A 38 -0.48 8.30 -1.93
CA THR A 38 -0.32 9.27 -0.82
C THR A 38 -1.66 9.74 -0.27
N THR A 39 -1.66 10.23 0.97
CA THR A 39 -2.81 10.96 1.50
C THR A 39 -2.78 12.44 1.11
N GLY A 40 -3.76 12.87 0.33
CA GLY A 40 -3.92 14.27 -0.08
C GLY A 40 -2.74 14.85 -0.90
N PRO A 41 -2.75 16.16 -1.15
CA PRO A 41 -1.78 16.82 -2.03
C PRO A 41 -0.44 17.13 -1.36
N PHE A 42 -0.36 17.11 -0.02
CA PHE A 42 0.79 17.58 0.76
C PHE A 42 2.14 17.03 0.26
N PHE A 43 2.24 15.72 0.05
CA PHE A 43 3.50 15.09 -0.37
C PHE A 43 3.93 15.48 -1.78
N LYS A 44 2.97 15.83 -2.64
CA LYS A 44 3.24 16.39 -3.97
C LYS A 44 3.67 17.85 -3.86
N GLU A 45 2.97 18.66 -3.05
CA GLU A 45 3.27 20.08 -2.84
C GLU A 45 4.68 20.32 -2.28
N ILE A 46 5.15 19.47 -1.36
CA ILE A 46 6.52 19.57 -0.82
C ILE A 46 7.59 18.95 -1.74
N GLY A 47 7.21 18.47 -2.92
CA GLY A 47 8.12 17.87 -3.90
C GLY A 47 8.64 16.48 -3.54
N LEU A 48 8.10 15.81 -2.51
CA LEU A 48 8.55 14.48 -2.11
C LEU A 48 8.16 13.43 -3.15
N VAL A 49 6.95 13.53 -3.71
CA VAL A 49 6.51 12.67 -4.82
C VAL A 49 7.44 12.83 -6.02
N ASP A 50 7.76 14.07 -6.40
CA ASP A 50 8.65 14.34 -7.54
C ASP A 50 10.07 13.82 -7.33
N ARG A 51 10.57 13.89 -6.09
CA ARG A 51 11.86 13.29 -5.74
C ARG A 51 11.84 11.77 -5.93
N ILE A 52 10.77 11.10 -5.50
CA ILE A 52 10.64 9.64 -5.68
C ILE A 52 10.55 9.28 -7.16
N ILE A 53 9.73 9.98 -7.94
CA ILE A 53 9.63 9.79 -9.39
C ILE A 53 11.02 9.85 -10.04
N LYS A 54 11.83 10.88 -9.72
CA LYS A 54 13.21 11.00 -10.24
C LYS A 54 14.13 9.84 -9.81
N ILE A 55 13.96 9.30 -8.61
CA ILE A 55 14.74 8.15 -8.13
C ILE A 55 14.34 6.88 -8.90
N LEU A 56 13.04 6.69 -9.16
CA LEU A 56 12.49 5.57 -9.92
C LEU A 56 12.92 5.62 -11.38
N GLU A 57 12.84 6.79 -12.02
CA GLU A 57 13.28 7.01 -13.40
C GLU A 57 14.74 6.63 -13.62
N LYS A 58 15.64 7.02 -12.69
CA LYS A 58 17.06 6.63 -12.73
C LYS A 58 17.29 5.12 -12.67
N SER A 59 16.32 4.38 -12.15
CA SER A 59 16.33 2.92 -12.04
C SER A 59 15.54 2.22 -13.15
N GLY A 60 15.08 2.97 -14.15
CA GLY A 60 14.27 2.45 -15.26
C GLY A 60 12.89 1.97 -14.83
N VAL A 61 12.31 2.60 -13.80
CA VAL A 61 10.94 2.35 -13.33
C VAL A 61 10.08 3.55 -13.71
N GLU A 62 9.08 3.32 -14.55
CA GLU A 62 8.03 4.28 -14.85
C GLU A 62 7.12 4.41 -13.63
N SER A 63 6.58 5.60 -13.35
CA SER A 63 5.73 5.78 -12.17
C SER A 63 4.59 6.77 -12.38
N ALA A 64 3.46 6.48 -11.73
CA ALA A 64 2.30 7.35 -11.63
C ALA A 64 2.00 7.67 -10.15
N HIS A 65 1.25 8.74 -9.91
CA HIS A 65 0.89 9.20 -8.56
C HIS A 65 -0.63 9.23 -8.39
N PHE A 66 -1.12 8.55 -7.35
CA PHE A 66 -2.49 8.60 -6.87
C PHE A 66 -2.52 9.24 -5.49
N GLY A 67 -2.97 10.49 -5.42
CA GLY A 67 -2.99 11.30 -4.20
C GLY A 67 -4.37 11.43 -3.53
N ASP A 68 -5.40 10.74 -4.03
CA ASP A 68 -6.79 10.91 -3.60
C ASP A 68 -7.20 9.95 -2.47
N VAL A 69 -6.28 9.75 -1.51
CA VAL A 69 -6.53 8.95 -0.31
C VAL A 69 -6.76 9.88 0.88
N SER A 70 -7.83 9.64 1.63
CA SER A 70 -8.09 10.36 2.87
C SER A 70 -7.30 9.80 4.06
N PRO A 71 -7.09 10.59 5.14
CA PRO A 71 -6.46 10.09 6.37
C PRO A 71 -7.16 8.86 6.99
N ASN A 72 -8.45 8.66 6.69
CA ASN A 72 -9.11 7.37 6.86
C ASN A 72 -9.46 6.87 5.46
N PRO A 73 -8.70 5.92 4.89
CA PRO A 73 -8.93 5.49 3.51
C PRO A 73 -10.29 4.82 3.41
N PHE A 74 -11.07 5.24 2.41
CA PHE A 74 -12.38 4.66 2.13
C PHE A 74 -12.29 3.59 1.03
N THR A 75 -13.21 2.62 1.05
CA THR A 75 -13.30 1.56 0.03
C THR A 75 -13.35 2.14 -1.38
N ASN A 76 -14.19 3.15 -1.63
CA ASN A 76 -14.31 3.80 -2.93
C ASN A 76 -13.02 4.50 -3.42
N GLN A 77 -12.21 5.06 -2.51
CA GLN A 77 -10.90 5.65 -2.86
C GLN A 77 -9.90 4.58 -3.25
N VAL A 78 -9.93 3.45 -2.56
CA VAL A 78 -9.07 2.30 -2.83
C VAL A 78 -9.45 1.64 -4.14
N ASP A 79 -10.73 1.46 -4.42
CA ASP A 79 -11.20 0.92 -5.70
C ASP A 79 -10.90 1.87 -6.87
N ALA A 80 -11.05 3.18 -6.68
CA ALA A 80 -10.63 4.19 -7.66
C ALA A 80 -9.11 4.15 -7.92
N GLY A 81 -8.30 4.02 -6.86
CA GLY A 81 -6.85 3.85 -6.97
C GLY A 81 -6.47 2.54 -7.67
N ALA A 82 -7.23 1.47 -7.46
CA ALA A 82 -7.05 0.20 -8.15
C ALA A 82 -7.40 0.29 -9.62
N GLN A 83 -8.48 0.98 -9.98
CA GLN A 83 -8.82 1.25 -11.38
C GLN A 83 -7.71 2.07 -12.06
N PHE A 84 -7.27 3.16 -11.44
CA PHE A 84 -6.17 3.99 -11.96
C PHE A 84 -4.88 3.17 -12.15
N GLY A 85 -4.53 2.33 -11.17
CA GLY A 85 -3.37 1.44 -11.26
C GLY A 85 -3.47 0.42 -12.39
N LYS A 86 -4.67 -0.16 -12.62
CA LYS A 86 -4.92 -1.08 -13.75
C LYS A 86 -4.77 -0.39 -15.09
N GLU A 87 -5.34 0.80 -15.24
CA GLU A 87 -5.25 1.59 -16.48
C GLU A 87 -3.80 1.99 -16.80
N PHE A 88 -3.02 2.34 -15.77
CA PHE A 88 -1.58 2.59 -15.90
C PHE A 88 -0.76 1.30 -16.17
N GLY A 89 -1.29 0.15 -15.74
CA GLY A 89 -0.62 -1.15 -15.79
C GLY A 89 0.47 -1.28 -14.73
N CYS A 90 0.23 -0.81 -13.50
CA CYS A 90 1.21 -0.93 -12.42
C CYS A 90 1.46 -2.40 -12.03
N ASP A 91 2.69 -2.68 -11.63
CA ASP A 91 3.14 -3.98 -11.14
C ASP A 91 3.69 -3.92 -9.71
N VAL A 92 3.87 -2.72 -9.14
CA VAL A 92 4.29 -2.49 -7.76
C VAL A 92 3.65 -1.23 -7.17
N LEU A 93 3.27 -1.28 -5.89
CA LEU A 93 2.69 -0.16 -5.16
C LEU A 93 3.70 0.45 -4.20
N ILE A 94 3.70 1.78 -4.10
CA ILE A 94 4.50 2.54 -3.13
C ILE A 94 3.55 3.32 -2.23
N GLY A 95 3.37 2.87 -0.99
CA GLY A 95 2.67 3.65 0.04
C GLY A 95 3.60 4.71 0.63
N LEU A 96 3.40 5.98 0.27
CA LEU A 96 4.21 7.11 0.74
C LEU A 96 3.43 7.95 1.75
N GLY A 97 3.83 7.92 3.02
CA GLY A 97 3.21 8.72 4.06
C GLY A 97 3.09 8.00 5.40
N GLY A 98 1.99 8.24 6.11
CA GLY A 98 1.64 7.52 7.33
C GLY A 98 0.90 6.21 7.07
N GLY A 99 0.35 5.61 8.12
CA GLY A 99 -0.41 4.36 8.04
C GLY A 99 -1.52 4.37 7.00
N SER A 100 -2.25 5.47 6.87
CA SER A 100 -3.38 5.60 5.94
C SER A 100 -2.98 5.45 4.46
N ALA A 101 -1.84 6.00 4.05
CA ALA A 101 -1.33 5.85 2.69
C ALA A 101 -0.89 4.41 2.42
N ILE A 102 -0.28 3.77 3.43
CA ILE A 102 0.22 2.39 3.35
C ILE A 102 -0.95 1.39 3.34
N ASP A 103 -1.96 1.61 4.17
CA ASP A 103 -3.18 0.80 4.22
C ASP A 103 -3.95 0.89 2.90
N ALA A 104 -4.07 2.10 2.33
CA ALA A 104 -4.65 2.26 1.00
C ALA A 104 -3.83 1.55 -0.09
N ALA A 105 -2.49 1.64 -0.04
CA ALA A 105 -1.63 0.94 -1.00
C ALA A 105 -1.80 -0.59 -0.93
N LYS A 106 -1.95 -1.16 0.28
CA LYS A 106 -2.27 -2.58 0.49
C LYS A 106 -3.61 -2.97 -0.11
N GLY A 107 -4.65 -2.18 0.16
CA GLY A 107 -5.98 -2.41 -0.41
C GLY A 107 -5.98 -2.35 -1.94
N ILE A 108 -5.30 -1.34 -2.51
CA ILE A 108 -5.13 -1.18 -3.96
C ILE A 108 -4.41 -2.40 -4.53
N ALA A 109 -3.33 -2.87 -3.89
CA ALA A 109 -2.58 -4.04 -4.33
C ALA A 109 -3.42 -5.31 -4.42
N ILE A 110 -4.33 -5.51 -3.45
CA ILE A 110 -5.28 -6.64 -3.46
C ILE A 110 -6.27 -6.47 -4.61
N ALA A 111 -6.94 -5.33 -4.69
CA ALA A 111 -8.00 -5.07 -5.67
C ALA A 111 -7.48 -5.11 -7.13
N ILE A 112 -6.23 -4.71 -7.35
CA ILE A 112 -5.54 -4.88 -8.65
C ILE A 112 -5.32 -6.36 -8.96
N GLY A 113 -4.71 -7.10 -8.04
CA GLY A 113 -4.36 -8.51 -8.23
C GLY A 113 -5.54 -9.45 -8.47
N HIS A 114 -6.71 -9.11 -7.94
CA HIS A 114 -7.84 -10.04 -7.90
C HIS A 114 -9.05 -9.62 -8.73
N ASN A 115 -9.09 -8.38 -9.23
CA ASN A 115 -10.23 -7.87 -9.99
C ASN A 115 -11.57 -7.91 -9.25
N ALA A 116 -11.54 -7.68 -7.94
CA ALA A 116 -12.71 -7.52 -7.10
C ALA A 116 -12.59 -6.24 -6.25
N PRO A 117 -13.70 -5.65 -5.81
CA PRO A 117 -13.70 -4.53 -4.87
C PRO A 117 -12.94 -4.87 -3.59
N VAL A 118 -12.27 -3.89 -2.98
CA VAL A 118 -11.49 -4.13 -1.75
C VAL A 118 -12.39 -4.56 -0.59
N TRP A 119 -13.66 -4.14 -0.59
CA TRP A 119 -14.59 -4.47 0.48
C TRP A 119 -14.83 -5.98 0.60
N ASP A 120 -14.78 -6.71 -0.51
CA ASP A 120 -14.96 -8.16 -0.52
C ASP A 120 -13.84 -8.89 0.24
N TYR A 121 -12.73 -8.22 0.54
CA TYR A 121 -11.59 -8.75 1.33
C TYR A 121 -11.61 -8.29 2.79
N CYS A 122 -12.57 -7.46 3.17
CA CYS A 122 -12.75 -7.04 4.56
C CYS A 122 -13.55 -8.12 5.30
N PRO A 123 -13.04 -8.66 6.42
CA PRO A 123 -13.76 -9.68 7.17
C PRO A 123 -15.05 -9.08 7.75
N SER A 124 -16.17 -9.57 7.25
CA SER A 124 -17.53 -9.28 7.71
C SER A 124 -18.07 -10.40 8.60
N GLY A 125 -17.44 -11.59 8.54
CA GLY A 125 -17.92 -12.82 9.17
C GLY A 125 -18.84 -13.64 8.25
N ASP A 126 -19.02 -13.21 7.00
CA ASP A 126 -19.74 -13.95 5.96
C ASP A 126 -18.82 -15.01 5.32
N PRO A 127 -19.28 -16.27 5.13
CA PRO A 127 -18.57 -17.27 4.34
C PRO A 127 -18.19 -16.84 2.92
N GLY A 128 -18.81 -15.78 2.38
CA GLY A 128 -18.51 -15.19 1.08
C GLY A 128 -17.30 -14.24 1.04
N ASP A 129 -16.70 -13.89 2.19
CA ASP A 129 -15.52 -13.02 2.25
C ASP A 129 -14.36 -13.61 1.43
N LEU A 130 -13.78 -12.80 0.54
CA LEU A 130 -12.63 -13.19 -0.28
C LEU A 130 -11.34 -13.14 0.53
N THR A 131 -10.41 -14.04 0.19
CA THR A 131 -9.06 -14.05 0.77
C THR A 131 -8.05 -13.58 -0.26
N ALA A 132 -7.18 -12.65 0.12
CA ALA A 132 -6.06 -12.23 -0.71
C ALA A 132 -5.07 -13.38 -0.92
N THR A 133 -4.54 -13.49 -2.13
CA THR A 133 -3.64 -14.58 -2.56
C THR A 133 -2.32 -14.01 -3.07
N ILE A 134 -1.44 -14.88 -3.57
CA ILE A 134 -0.18 -14.51 -4.24
C ILE A 134 -0.36 -13.55 -5.44
N LYS A 135 -1.59 -13.33 -5.90
CA LYS A 135 -1.90 -12.33 -6.94
C LYS A 135 -1.81 -10.88 -6.45
N THR A 136 -1.80 -10.65 -5.13
CA THR A 136 -1.59 -9.30 -4.56
C THR A 136 -0.27 -8.74 -5.06
N HIS A 137 -0.31 -7.50 -5.58
CA HIS A 137 0.88 -6.87 -6.11
C HIS A 137 1.88 -6.53 -4.99
N PRO A 138 3.20 -6.56 -5.24
CA PRO A 138 4.21 -6.15 -4.27
C PRO A 138 3.99 -4.72 -3.76
N ILE A 139 4.30 -4.50 -2.47
CA ILE A 139 4.10 -3.23 -1.78
C ILE A 139 5.42 -2.76 -1.16
N ILE A 140 5.75 -1.49 -1.35
CA ILE A 140 6.87 -0.82 -0.72
C ILE A 140 6.34 0.33 0.13
N ALA A 141 6.58 0.27 1.44
CA ALA A 141 6.15 1.29 2.39
C ALA A 141 7.26 2.31 2.65
N ILE A 142 7.07 3.54 2.18
CA ILE A 142 7.92 4.69 2.47
C ILE A 142 7.24 5.51 3.57
N THR A 143 7.54 5.15 4.82
CA THR A 143 6.90 5.72 6.00
C THR A 143 7.47 7.09 6.36
N THR A 144 6.60 8.07 6.59
CA THR A 144 6.97 9.42 7.05
C THR A 144 6.59 9.69 8.50
N THR A 145 5.82 8.78 9.12
CA THR A 145 5.45 8.84 10.53
C THR A 145 5.94 7.61 11.30
N SER A 146 6.08 7.75 12.62
CA SER A 146 6.39 6.67 13.55
C SER A 146 5.22 6.49 14.51
N GLY A 147 4.25 5.67 14.11
CA GLY A 147 2.99 5.50 14.85
C GLY A 147 2.35 4.12 14.66
N THR A 148 1.59 3.94 13.59
CA THR A 148 0.70 2.77 13.41
C THR A 148 1.40 1.43 13.23
N GLY A 149 2.68 1.43 12.83
CA GLY A 149 3.38 0.20 12.49
C GLY A 149 2.96 -0.44 11.16
N SER A 150 2.03 0.14 10.40
CA SER A 150 1.50 -0.47 9.16
C SER A 150 2.58 -0.91 8.15
N ARG A 151 3.74 -0.22 8.12
CA ARG A 151 4.88 -0.63 7.30
C ARG A 151 5.49 -2.01 7.59
N ILE A 152 5.16 -2.63 8.73
CA ILE A 152 5.70 -3.93 9.18
C ILE A 152 4.61 -4.93 9.61
N THR A 153 3.34 -4.65 9.30
CA THR A 153 2.23 -5.56 9.60
C THR A 153 1.55 -6.00 8.31
N PRO A 154 0.90 -7.18 8.29
CA PRO A 154 0.11 -7.62 7.14
C PRO A 154 -1.26 -6.94 7.07
N TYR A 155 -1.59 -6.06 8.02
CA TYR A 155 -2.93 -5.50 8.17
C TYR A 155 -3.05 -4.13 7.53
N ALA A 156 -4.22 -3.84 6.97
CA ALA A 156 -4.67 -2.53 6.54
C ALA A 156 -6.07 -2.26 7.10
N VAL A 157 -6.39 -1.01 7.41
CA VAL A 157 -7.70 -0.63 7.93
C VAL A 157 -8.39 0.31 6.96
N ILE A 158 -9.51 -0.14 6.37
CA ILE A 158 -10.25 0.60 5.34
C ILE A 158 -11.68 0.81 5.82
N ALA A 159 -12.19 2.04 5.68
CA ALA A 159 -13.53 2.40 6.08
C ALA A 159 -14.52 2.21 4.92
N ASN A 160 -15.69 1.65 5.20
CA ASN A 160 -16.80 1.61 4.25
C ASN A 160 -17.76 2.77 4.54
N PRO A 161 -17.92 3.73 3.61
CA PRO A 161 -18.79 4.87 3.83
C PRO A 161 -20.29 4.50 3.85
N GLU A 162 -20.67 3.38 3.23
CA GLU A 162 -22.06 2.91 3.17
C GLU A 162 -22.48 2.21 4.46
N THR A 163 -21.68 1.24 4.93
CA THR A 163 -21.99 0.48 6.16
C THR A 163 -21.53 1.19 7.44
N LYS A 164 -20.67 2.21 7.32
CA LYS A 164 -20.02 2.94 8.43
C LYS A 164 -19.09 2.06 9.28
N GLU A 165 -18.64 0.95 8.73
CA GLU A 165 -17.71 0.03 9.37
C GLU A 165 -16.27 0.38 8.99
N LYS A 166 -15.33 -0.03 9.85
CA LYS A 166 -13.89 0.16 9.63
C LYS A 166 -13.13 -1.11 10.04
N PRO A 167 -13.35 -2.24 9.33
CA PRO A 167 -12.65 -3.48 9.61
C PRO A 167 -11.18 -3.40 9.20
N GLY A 168 -10.36 -4.26 9.80
CA GLY A 168 -9.03 -4.55 9.31
C GLY A 168 -9.07 -5.71 8.32
N LEU A 169 -8.42 -5.56 7.17
CA LEU A 169 -8.11 -6.67 6.27
C LEU A 169 -6.62 -7.00 6.37
N GLY A 170 -6.23 -8.22 6.02
CA GLY A 170 -4.83 -8.61 5.98
C GLY A 170 -4.62 -10.04 5.56
N SER A 171 -3.45 -10.31 5.01
CA SER A 171 -3.00 -11.62 4.56
C SER A 171 -1.48 -11.71 4.60
N ASP A 172 -0.92 -12.91 4.40
CA ASP A 172 0.52 -13.09 4.24
C ASP A 172 1.09 -12.41 2.98
N PHE A 173 0.22 -11.87 2.11
CA PHE A 173 0.58 -11.20 0.86
C PHE A 173 0.49 -9.66 0.92
N THR A 174 0.20 -9.08 2.09
CA THR A 174 0.05 -7.62 2.30
C THR A 174 1.03 -7.05 3.31
#